data_AF-A0A2M8HSA3-F1
#
_entry.id   AF-A0A2M8HSA3-F1
#
_cell.length_a   1.000
_cell.length_b   1.000
_cell.length_c   1.000
_cell.angle_alpha   90.00
_cell.angle_beta   90.00
_cell.angle_gamma   90.00
#
_symmetry.space_group_name_H-M   'P 1'
#
loop_
_entity.id
_entity.type
_entity.pdbx_description
1 polymer ?
#
loop_
_entity_poly.entity_id
_entity_poly.type
_entity_poly.pdbx_seq_one_letter_code
_entity_poly.pdbx_strand_id
1 'polypeptide(L)'
;MNFFKKNLLSFLNIVAIVLGLLSFPIGSVFSAEVIEVPINPDDANVKILAILNKINPGSFYEDPKTGGFIKKYQDKTFSPFDYKIYIGRMSQRSVESIIRVESSDRGQEKVWKRIIESEILQNPPAEDMRKLEKKSHILSQGLNLIQPSMSVIYNSSSSPLYNFRDSFWAATAYLLTDLVLVGGAYAYVSDKAPRKSLWDNLLNRQGPPELIKGPDAGTLIGALAVTRLYRVFGSVQDTTAHNRLVELQYSFSF
;
A
#
# COMPACT_ATOMS: atom_id res chain seq x y z
N MET A 1 6.48 18.43 40.22
CA MET A 1 6.78 17.00 39.92
C MET A 1 5.55 16.18 39.49
N ASN A 2 4.34 16.44 40.03
CA ASN A 2 3.13 15.66 39.69
C ASN A 2 2.49 15.99 38.33
N PHE A 3 2.70 17.19 37.78
CA PHE A 3 2.12 17.61 36.49
C PHE A 3 2.77 16.89 35.29
N PHE A 4 4.10 16.76 35.32
CA PHE A 4 4.88 16.08 34.26
C PHE A 4 4.56 14.58 34.17
N LYS A 5 4.40 13.90 35.32
CA LYS A 5 3.97 12.50 35.34
C LYS A 5 2.57 12.33 34.75
N LYS A 6 1.63 13.26 35.01
CA LYS A 6 0.25 13.16 34.51
C LYS A 6 0.16 13.35 33.00
N ASN A 7 0.92 14.31 32.44
CA ASN A 7 0.96 14.54 30.99
C ASN A 7 1.70 13.43 30.24
N LEU A 8 2.79 12.90 30.82
CA LEU A 8 3.51 11.76 30.25
C LEU A 8 2.64 10.49 30.28
N LEU A 9 1.89 10.24 31.36
CA LEU A 9 0.97 9.11 31.46
C LEU A 9 -0.20 9.25 30.47
N SER A 10 -0.72 10.47 30.29
CA SER A 10 -1.77 10.76 29.29
C SER A 10 -1.27 10.54 27.87
N PHE A 11 -0.06 11.03 27.55
CA PHE A 11 0.59 10.81 26.26
C PHE A 11 0.87 9.32 26.01
N LEU A 12 1.41 8.60 27.00
CA LEU A 12 1.63 7.16 26.92
C LEU A 12 0.32 6.38 26.77
N ASN A 13 -0.77 6.82 27.41
CA ASN A 13 -2.09 6.21 27.22
C ASN A 13 -2.65 6.49 25.84
N ILE A 14 -2.49 7.70 25.28
CA ILE A 14 -2.90 8.00 23.90
C ILE A 14 -2.06 7.20 22.91
N VAL A 15 -0.73 7.13 23.10
CA VAL A 15 0.16 6.31 22.28
C VAL A 15 -0.19 4.83 22.41
N ALA A 16 -0.53 4.34 23.61
CA ALA A 16 -0.95 2.96 23.82
C ALA A 16 -2.35 2.66 23.25
N ILE A 17 -3.27 3.63 23.25
CA ILE A 17 -4.59 3.52 22.61
C ILE A 17 -4.43 3.55 21.09
N VAL A 18 -3.57 4.41 20.55
CA VAL A 18 -3.25 4.46 19.12
C VAL A 18 -2.52 3.21 18.69
N LEU A 19 -1.49 2.78 19.41
CA LEU A 19 -0.81 1.52 19.16
C LEU A 19 -1.79 0.36 19.32
N GLY A 20 -2.68 0.37 20.32
CA GLY A 20 -3.75 -0.62 20.49
C GLY A 20 -4.77 -0.62 19.34
N LEU A 21 -5.08 0.54 18.77
CA LEU A 21 -5.91 0.69 17.57
C LEU A 21 -5.20 0.21 16.30
N LEU A 22 -3.88 0.40 16.22
CA LEU A 22 -3.00 -0.14 15.18
C LEU A 22 -2.71 -1.66 15.38
N SER A 23 -2.88 -2.16 16.60
CA SER A 23 -2.72 -3.56 17.01
C SER A 23 -4.01 -4.38 16.88
N PHE A 24 -5.13 -3.79 16.45
CA PHE A 24 -6.21 -4.62 15.93
C PHE A 24 -5.59 -5.49 14.84
N PRO A 25 -5.81 -6.82 14.88
CA PRO A 25 -5.14 -7.69 13.94
C PRO A 25 -5.59 -7.27 12.55
N ILE A 26 -4.69 -6.57 11.85
CA ILE A 26 -4.54 -6.69 10.41
C ILE A 26 -4.10 -8.13 10.23
N GLY A 27 -5.03 -9.08 10.44
CA GLY A 27 -4.80 -10.43 10.01
C GLY A 27 -4.38 -10.30 8.55
N SER A 28 -3.27 -10.93 8.17
CA SER A 28 -2.95 -11.11 6.76
C SER A 28 -4.04 -12.00 6.20
N VAL A 29 -5.22 -11.43 5.98
CA VAL A 29 -6.30 -12.05 5.24
C VAL A 29 -5.86 -11.87 3.80
N PHE A 30 -4.90 -12.71 3.39
CA PHE A 30 -4.56 -12.87 1.99
C PHE A 30 -5.88 -13.09 1.27
N SER A 31 -6.21 -12.16 0.39
CA SER A 31 -7.37 -12.32 -0.47
C SER A 31 -7.00 -13.36 -1.50
N ALA A 32 -7.91 -14.29 -1.76
CA ALA A 32 -7.66 -15.39 -2.67
C ALA A 32 -8.75 -15.46 -3.73
N GLU A 33 -8.33 -15.55 -4.99
CA GLU A 33 -9.18 -15.83 -6.12
C GLU A 33 -8.78 -17.16 -6.75
N VAL A 34 -9.77 -17.88 -7.27
CA VAL A 34 -9.58 -19.19 -7.88
C VAL A 34 -10.14 -19.17 -9.28
N ILE A 35 -9.42 -19.78 -10.21
CA ILE A 35 -9.71 -19.80 -11.63
C ILE A 35 -9.58 -21.24 -12.08
N GLU A 36 -10.62 -21.74 -12.71
CA GLU A 36 -10.64 -23.05 -13.34
C GLU A 36 -10.30 -22.88 -14.81
N VAL A 37 -9.32 -23.64 -15.28
CA VAL A 37 -8.82 -23.52 -16.65
C VAL A 37 -8.86 -24.89 -17.32
N PRO A 38 -9.51 -25.01 -18.49
CA PRO A 38 -9.69 -26.29 -19.19
C PRO A 38 -8.42 -26.69 -19.97
N ILE A 39 -7.25 -26.57 -19.34
CA ILE A 39 -5.95 -26.98 -19.88
C ILE A 39 -5.17 -27.75 -18.82
N ASN A 40 -4.18 -28.53 -19.26
CA ASN A 40 -3.33 -29.26 -18.33
C ASN A 40 -2.46 -28.30 -17.47
N PRO A 41 -2.01 -28.73 -16.28
CA PRO A 41 -1.22 -27.89 -15.39
C PRO A 41 0.13 -27.46 -15.98
N ASP A 42 0.73 -28.24 -16.88
CA ASP A 42 2.04 -27.95 -17.47
C ASP A 42 1.94 -26.84 -18.53
N ASP A 43 0.90 -26.87 -19.35
CA ASP A 43 0.53 -25.82 -20.31
C ASP A 43 0.07 -24.57 -19.58
N ALA A 44 -0.71 -24.72 -18.51
CA ALA A 44 -1.06 -23.60 -17.62
C ALA A 44 0.20 -22.96 -17.04
N ASN A 45 1.18 -23.75 -16.63
CA ASN A 45 2.46 -23.27 -16.12
C ASN A 45 3.22 -22.46 -17.16
N VAL A 46 3.32 -22.93 -18.40
CA VAL A 46 3.97 -22.19 -19.50
C VAL A 46 3.23 -20.86 -19.77
N LYS A 47 1.89 -20.87 -19.83
CA LYS A 47 1.10 -19.64 -20.04
C LYS A 47 1.25 -18.66 -18.89
N ILE A 48 1.22 -19.12 -17.64
CA ILE A 48 1.43 -18.26 -16.46
C ILE A 48 2.82 -17.65 -16.47
N LEU A 49 3.86 -18.41 -16.78
CA LEU A 49 5.21 -17.86 -16.94
C LEU A 49 5.29 -16.79 -18.03
N ALA A 50 4.59 -16.99 -19.16
CA ALA A 50 4.54 -15.99 -20.23
C ALA A 50 3.83 -14.71 -19.76
N ILE A 51 2.70 -14.84 -19.06
CA ILE A 51 1.95 -13.71 -18.48
C ILE A 51 2.82 -12.95 -17.46
N LEU A 52 3.48 -13.67 -16.55
CA LEU A 52 4.36 -13.08 -15.54
C LEU A 52 5.53 -12.33 -16.18
N ASN A 53 6.18 -12.91 -17.19
CA ASN A 53 7.27 -12.25 -17.91
C ASN A 53 6.80 -11.05 -18.75
N LYS A 54 5.57 -11.08 -19.30
CA LYS A 54 4.96 -9.96 -20.00
C LYS A 54 4.70 -8.79 -19.05
N ILE A 55 4.14 -9.07 -17.89
CA ILE A 55 3.68 -8.04 -16.95
C ILE A 55 4.84 -7.49 -16.12
N ASN A 56 5.65 -8.37 -15.55
CA ASN A 56 6.67 -8.00 -14.59
C ASN A 56 7.93 -8.87 -14.78
N PRO A 57 8.73 -8.58 -15.82
CA PRO A 57 9.87 -9.42 -16.18
C PRO A 57 10.91 -9.47 -15.06
N GLY A 58 11.34 -10.67 -14.69
CA GLY A 58 12.41 -10.90 -13.71
C GLY A 58 12.06 -10.61 -12.25
N SER A 59 10.82 -10.22 -11.94
CA SER A 59 10.38 -9.81 -10.61
C SER A 59 9.75 -10.94 -9.79
N PHE A 60 9.88 -12.18 -10.21
CA PHE A 60 9.24 -13.34 -9.57
C PHE A 60 10.20 -14.51 -9.47
N TYR A 61 9.88 -15.47 -8.61
CA TYR A 61 10.59 -16.73 -8.47
C TYR A 61 9.61 -17.88 -8.23
N GLU A 62 10.03 -19.10 -8.55
CA GLU A 62 9.29 -20.30 -8.18
C GLU A 62 9.60 -20.65 -6.71
N ASP A 63 8.56 -20.77 -5.88
CA ASP A 63 8.70 -21.15 -4.48
C ASP A 63 8.50 -22.66 -4.33
N PRO A 64 9.49 -23.41 -3.79
CA PRO A 64 9.37 -24.85 -3.58
C PRO A 64 8.29 -25.23 -2.56
N LYS A 65 7.85 -24.29 -1.70
CA LYS A 65 6.78 -24.52 -0.72
C LYS A 65 5.43 -24.27 -1.36
N THR A 66 4.98 -25.24 -2.15
CA THR A 66 3.75 -25.13 -2.95
C THR A 66 2.45 -25.32 -2.16
N GLY A 67 2.51 -25.85 -0.93
CA GLY A 67 1.32 -26.06 -0.10
C GLY A 67 0.33 -27.09 -0.67
N GLY A 68 0.82 -28.07 -1.43
CA GLY A 68 -0.01 -29.11 -2.07
C GLY A 68 -0.37 -28.83 -3.53
N PHE A 69 -0.01 -27.66 -4.05
CA PHE A 69 -0.08 -27.35 -5.48
C PHE A 69 1.15 -27.90 -6.23
N ILE A 70 1.08 -27.97 -7.57
CA ILE A 70 2.17 -28.47 -8.41
C ILE A 70 3.26 -27.41 -8.52
N LYS A 71 2.88 -26.15 -8.75
CA LYS A 71 3.78 -25.01 -8.86
C LYS A 71 3.26 -23.84 -8.04
N LYS A 72 4.19 -23.00 -7.58
CA LYS A 72 3.90 -21.74 -6.92
C LYS A 72 4.90 -20.69 -7.39
N TYR A 73 4.39 -19.55 -7.82
CA TYR A 73 5.16 -18.37 -8.15
C TYR A 73 4.87 -17.26 -7.17
N GLN A 74 5.92 -16.58 -6.73
CA GLN A 74 5.80 -15.45 -5.83
C GLN A 74 6.60 -14.26 -6.35
N ASP A 75 6.09 -13.06 -6.09
CA ASP A 75 6.79 -11.82 -6.35
C ASP A 75 8.07 -11.69 -5.50
N LYS A 76 9.08 -11.00 -6.05
CA LYS A 76 10.31 -10.64 -5.35
C LYS A 76 10.11 -9.37 -4.54
N THR A 77 10.96 -9.18 -3.54
CA THR A 77 11.07 -7.90 -2.82
C THR A 77 11.22 -6.75 -3.80
N PHE A 78 10.41 -5.69 -3.64
CA PHE A 78 10.30 -4.52 -4.52
C PHE A 78 9.60 -4.73 -5.86
N SER A 79 8.97 -5.88 -6.08
CA SER A 79 8.00 -6.00 -7.17
C SER A 79 6.91 -4.92 -7.02
N PRO A 80 6.49 -4.27 -8.13
CA PRO A 80 5.36 -3.35 -8.09
C PRO A 80 4.03 -4.08 -7.82
N PHE A 81 3.96 -5.38 -8.09
CA PHE A 81 2.80 -6.23 -7.80
C PHE A 81 3.10 -7.17 -6.64
N ASP A 82 2.11 -7.39 -5.78
CA ASP A 82 2.11 -8.39 -4.72
C ASP A 82 1.22 -9.56 -5.15
N TYR A 83 1.80 -10.76 -5.23
CA TYR A 83 1.04 -11.96 -5.59
C TYR A 83 1.75 -13.26 -5.23
N LYS A 84 0.93 -14.26 -4.96
CA LYS A 84 1.29 -15.67 -4.96
C LYS A 84 0.36 -16.40 -5.90
N ILE A 85 0.89 -16.95 -6.99
CA ILE A 85 0.12 -17.71 -7.97
C ILE A 85 0.45 -19.19 -7.79
N TYR A 86 -0.56 -19.98 -7.51
CA TYR A 86 -0.46 -21.43 -7.36
C TYR A 86 -1.12 -22.11 -8.55
N ILE A 87 -0.51 -23.18 -9.04
CA ILE A 87 -1.01 -23.97 -10.16
C ILE A 87 -1.16 -25.41 -9.68
N GLY A 88 -2.35 -25.96 -9.82
CA GLY A 88 -2.68 -27.32 -9.41
C GLY A 88 -3.58 -28.03 -10.41
N ARG A 89 -3.95 -29.26 -10.08
CA ARG A 89 -5.02 -30.01 -10.77
C ARG A 89 -6.32 -29.79 -10.04
N MET A 90 -7.42 -29.65 -10.80
CA MET A 90 -8.76 -29.52 -10.22
C MET A 90 -9.15 -30.78 -9.42
N SER A 91 -8.75 -31.96 -9.91
CA SER A 91 -8.87 -33.25 -9.23
C SER A 91 -7.74 -34.18 -9.64
N GLN A 92 -7.53 -35.29 -8.91
CA GLN A 92 -6.49 -36.26 -9.26
C GLN A 92 -6.67 -36.90 -10.64
N ARG A 93 -7.89 -36.88 -11.19
CA ARG A 93 -8.26 -37.53 -12.47
C ARG A 93 -8.59 -36.55 -13.59
N SER A 94 -8.75 -35.25 -13.28
CA SER A 94 -9.06 -34.24 -14.29
C SER A 94 -7.79 -33.80 -15.01
N VAL A 95 -7.92 -33.57 -16.31
CA VAL A 95 -6.89 -32.88 -17.10
C VAL A 95 -6.89 -31.38 -16.78
N GLU A 96 -7.99 -30.85 -16.25
CA GLU A 96 -8.18 -29.44 -15.95
C GLU A 96 -7.30 -28.95 -14.79
N SER A 97 -6.88 -27.70 -14.91
CA SER A 97 -6.02 -27.03 -13.94
C SER A 97 -6.80 -26.02 -13.11
N ILE A 98 -6.36 -25.88 -11.86
CA ILE A 98 -6.86 -24.86 -10.94
C ILE A 98 -5.72 -23.88 -10.68
N ILE A 99 -6.00 -22.60 -10.89
CA ILE A 99 -5.06 -21.51 -10.64
C ILE A 99 -5.61 -20.71 -9.48
N ARG A 100 -4.85 -20.64 -8.39
CA ARG A 100 -5.19 -19.81 -7.24
C ARG A 100 -4.25 -18.62 -7.20
N VAL A 101 -4.80 -17.43 -7.05
CA VAL A 101 -4.04 -16.21 -6.83
C VAL A 101 -4.30 -15.70 -5.44
N GLU A 102 -3.25 -15.41 -4.68
CA GLU A 102 -3.33 -14.75 -3.39
C GLU A 102 -2.57 -13.43 -3.42
N SER A 103 -3.08 -12.43 -2.71
CA SER A 103 -2.43 -11.12 -2.53
C SER A 103 -2.73 -10.57 -1.14
N SER A 104 -1.84 -9.74 -0.57
CA SER A 104 -2.13 -9.00 0.65
C SER A 104 -3.15 -7.88 0.40
N ASP A 105 -3.14 -7.28 -0.79
CA ASP A 105 -4.11 -6.29 -1.25
C ASP A 105 -5.24 -6.95 -2.04
N ARG A 106 -6.50 -6.70 -1.65
CA ARG A 106 -7.68 -7.35 -2.23
C ARG A 106 -8.08 -6.87 -3.65
N GLY A 107 -7.35 -5.92 -4.22
CA GLY A 107 -7.55 -5.54 -5.62
C GLY A 107 -6.66 -6.36 -6.54
N GLN A 108 -5.45 -6.71 -6.09
CA GLN A 108 -4.44 -7.30 -6.97
C GLN A 108 -4.78 -8.74 -7.37
N GLU A 109 -5.38 -9.55 -6.49
CA GLU A 109 -5.85 -10.89 -6.85
C GLU A 109 -6.95 -10.84 -7.92
N LYS A 110 -7.84 -9.84 -7.87
CA LYS A 110 -8.88 -9.64 -8.89
C LYS A 110 -8.28 -9.19 -10.22
N VAL A 111 -7.27 -8.32 -10.17
CA VAL A 111 -6.51 -7.90 -11.35
C VAL A 111 -5.85 -9.10 -12.01
N TRP A 112 -5.12 -9.91 -11.24
CA TRP A 112 -4.47 -11.12 -11.75
C TRP A 112 -5.47 -12.13 -12.28
N LYS A 113 -6.58 -12.35 -11.58
CA LYS A 113 -7.68 -13.18 -12.08
C LYS A 113 -8.14 -12.72 -13.45
N ARG A 114 -8.41 -11.43 -13.60
CA ARG A 114 -8.91 -10.87 -14.86
C ARG A 114 -7.90 -11.00 -15.99
N ILE A 115 -6.64 -10.75 -15.70
CA ILE A 115 -5.54 -10.91 -16.65
C ILE A 115 -5.48 -12.37 -17.12
N ILE A 116 -5.48 -13.32 -16.19
CA ILE A 116 -5.42 -14.76 -16.49
C ILE A 116 -6.63 -15.20 -17.31
N GLU A 117 -7.84 -14.78 -16.96
CA GLU A 117 -9.04 -15.05 -17.74
C GLU A 117 -8.94 -14.47 -19.17
N SER A 118 -8.44 -13.24 -19.31
CA SER A 118 -8.30 -12.60 -20.63
C SER A 118 -7.25 -13.26 -21.52
N GLU A 119 -6.12 -13.68 -20.96
CA GLU A 119 -4.99 -14.22 -21.71
C GLU A 119 -5.14 -15.73 -21.97
N ILE A 120 -5.68 -16.48 -21.01
CA ILE A 120 -5.78 -17.94 -21.10
C ILE A 120 -7.13 -18.39 -21.64
N LEU A 121 -8.23 -17.81 -21.13
CA LEU A 121 -9.59 -18.18 -21.54
C LEU A 121 -10.09 -17.34 -22.72
N GLN A 122 -9.37 -16.28 -23.11
CA GLN A 122 -9.76 -15.35 -24.17
C GLN A 122 -11.13 -14.70 -23.94
N ASN A 123 -11.52 -14.55 -22.67
CA ASN A 123 -12.79 -13.93 -22.33
C ASN A 123 -12.77 -12.44 -22.72
N PRO A 124 -13.78 -11.95 -23.46
CA PRO A 124 -13.83 -10.56 -23.84
C PRO A 124 -13.92 -9.64 -22.61
N PRO A 125 -13.44 -8.38 -22.71
CA PRO A 125 -13.68 -7.36 -21.69
C PRO A 125 -15.18 -7.21 -21.44
N ALA A 126 -15.60 -7.17 -20.17
CA ALA A 126 -16.99 -6.88 -19.82
C ALA A 126 -17.40 -5.47 -20.28
N GLU A 127 -18.69 -5.24 -20.51
CA GLU A 127 -19.20 -3.98 -21.09
C GLU A 127 -18.97 -2.75 -20.21
N ASP A 128 -18.79 -2.93 -18.91
CA ASP A 128 -18.54 -1.89 -17.91
C ASP A 128 -17.05 -1.53 -17.73
N MET A 129 -16.17 -2.15 -18.51
CA MET A 129 -14.72 -2.00 -18.38
C MET A 129 -14.27 -0.62 -18.84
N ARG A 130 -13.56 0.10 -17.95
CA ARG A 130 -12.98 1.42 -18.25
C ARG A 130 -11.50 1.27 -18.55
N LYS A 131 -11.04 2.05 -19.53
CA LYS A 131 -9.61 2.15 -19.84
C LYS A 131 -8.89 2.87 -18.71
N LEU A 132 -7.75 2.32 -18.29
CA LEU A 132 -6.91 2.95 -17.27
C LEU A 132 -6.18 4.17 -17.85
N GLU A 133 -6.09 5.23 -17.04
CA GLU A 133 -5.27 6.42 -17.35
C GLU A 133 -3.95 6.38 -16.58
N LYS A 134 -2.88 6.94 -17.16
CA LYS A 134 -1.57 6.98 -16.48
C LYS A 134 -1.62 7.88 -15.25
N LYS A 135 -0.98 7.43 -14.17
CA LYS A 135 -0.77 8.20 -12.95
C LYS A 135 0.62 8.82 -12.91
N SER A 136 0.71 10.02 -12.37
CA SER A 136 1.95 10.77 -12.26
C SER A 136 2.68 10.41 -10.97
N HIS A 137 3.92 9.95 -11.11
CA HIS A 137 4.83 9.76 -9.98
C HIS A 137 5.07 11.08 -9.23
N ILE A 138 5.23 12.19 -9.96
CA ILE A 138 5.50 13.52 -9.38
C ILE A 138 4.31 13.96 -8.53
N LEU A 139 3.09 13.78 -9.03
CA LEU A 139 1.89 14.16 -8.29
C LEU A 139 1.72 13.29 -7.03
N SER A 140 1.93 11.98 -7.16
CA SER A 140 1.85 11.06 -6.02
C SER A 140 2.88 11.40 -4.92
N GLN A 141 4.13 11.67 -5.32
CA GLN A 141 5.19 12.07 -4.39
C GLN A 141 4.98 13.47 -3.81
N GLY A 142 4.50 14.42 -4.60
CA GLY A 142 4.15 15.76 -4.13
C GLY A 142 3.04 15.72 -3.08
N LEU A 143 2.01 14.90 -3.31
CA LEU A 143 0.95 14.67 -2.32
C LEU A 143 1.50 13.97 -1.08
N ASN A 144 2.41 12.99 -1.22
CA ASN A 144 3.04 12.33 -0.08
C ASN A 144 3.82 13.32 0.80
N LEU A 145 4.57 14.25 0.18
CA LEU A 145 5.34 15.27 0.89
C LEU A 145 4.44 16.15 1.78
N ILE A 146 3.27 16.53 1.26
CA ILE A 146 2.25 17.26 2.02
C ILE A 146 1.67 16.33 3.09
N GLN A 147 1.03 15.24 2.65
CA GLN A 147 0.35 14.27 3.50
C GLN A 147 0.35 12.86 2.87
N PRO A 148 0.91 11.84 3.54
CA PRO A 148 0.95 10.48 3.03
C PRO A 148 -0.42 9.89 2.64
N SER A 149 -1.50 10.23 3.36
CA SER A 149 -2.86 9.77 3.06
C SER A 149 -3.41 10.31 1.73
N MET A 150 -3.02 11.52 1.33
CA MET A 150 -3.42 12.09 0.03
C MET A 150 -2.77 11.34 -1.13
N SER A 151 -1.51 10.91 -0.96
CA SER A 151 -0.85 10.05 -1.94
C SER A 151 -1.55 8.70 -2.10
N VAL A 152 -2.05 8.12 -1.00
CA VAL A 152 -2.85 6.86 -1.08
C VAL A 152 -4.14 7.09 -1.84
N ILE A 153 -4.91 8.13 -1.52
CA ILE A 153 -6.19 8.44 -2.19
C ILE A 153 -5.97 8.66 -3.69
N TYR A 154 -4.91 9.39 -4.06
CA TYR A 154 -4.57 9.59 -5.46
C TYR A 154 -4.20 8.27 -6.16
N ASN A 155 -3.38 7.44 -5.52
CA ASN A 155 -2.94 6.16 -6.07
C ASN A 155 -4.05 5.11 -6.12
N SER A 156 -5.06 5.19 -5.27
CA SER A 156 -6.20 4.28 -5.29
C SER A 156 -7.34 4.73 -6.20
N SER A 157 -7.51 6.04 -6.42
CA SER A 157 -8.59 6.58 -7.27
C SER A 157 -8.51 6.02 -8.70
N SER A 158 -9.54 5.32 -9.17
CA SER A 158 -9.55 4.67 -10.48
C SER A 158 -8.38 3.68 -10.70
N SER A 159 -7.90 3.03 -9.63
CA SER A 159 -6.90 1.95 -9.71
C SER A 159 -7.55 0.61 -9.36
N PRO A 160 -7.35 -0.43 -10.18
CA PRO A 160 -7.95 -1.74 -9.92
C PRO A 160 -7.17 -2.52 -8.85
N LEU A 161 -5.99 -2.02 -8.46
CA LEU A 161 -5.12 -2.60 -7.43
C LEU A 161 -5.70 -2.46 -6.02
N TYR A 162 -6.67 -1.56 -5.83
CA TYR A 162 -7.28 -1.28 -4.53
C TYR A 162 -8.79 -1.45 -4.59
N ASN A 163 -9.35 -2.10 -3.57
CA ASN A 163 -10.76 -1.90 -3.26
C ASN A 163 -10.94 -0.61 -2.43
N PHE A 164 -12.16 -0.06 -2.46
CA PHE A 164 -12.53 1.13 -1.67
C PHE A 164 -12.16 0.98 -0.19
N ARG A 165 -12.47 -0.18 0.39
CA ARG A 165 -12.22 -0.46 1.81
C ARG A 165 -10.73 -0.44 2.15
N ASP A 166 -9.89 -1.03 1.30
CA ASP A 166 -8.46 -1.12 1.55
C ASP A 166 -7.81 0.27 1.40
N SER A 167 -8.26 1.04 0.41
CA SER A 167 -7.88 2.44 0.22
C SER A 167 -8.21 3.30 1.44
N PHE A 168 -9.43 3.16 1.96
CA PHE A 168 -9.91 3.92 3.12
C PHE A 168 -9.10 3.60 4.37
N TRP A 169 -8.84 2.31 4.63
CA TRP A 169 -8.04 1.90 5.79
C TRP A 169 -6.58 2.32 5.66
N ALA A 170 -5.98 2.17 4.48
CA ALA A 170 -4.62 2.61 4.23
C ALA A 170 -4.50 4.13 4.44
N ALA A 171 -5.38 4.93 3.81
CA ALA A 171 -5.37 6.38 3.97
C ALA A 171 -5.58 6.80 5.44
N THR A 172 -6.50 6.15 6.15
CA THR A 172 -6.76 6.40 7.57
C THR A 172 -5.55 6.04 8.44
N ALA A 173 -4.91 4.90 8.19
CA ALA A 173 -3.72 4.48 8.92
C ALA A 173 -2.58 5.48 8.76
N TYR A 174 -2.33 5.95 7.54
CA TYR A 174 -1.35 7.01 7.29
C TYR A 174 -1.71 8.33 7.98
N LEU A 175 -2.98 8.74 7.93
CA LEU A 175 -3.45 9.96 8.59
C LEU A 175 -3.26 9.90 10.11
N LEU A 176 -3.67 8.80 10.75
CA LEU A 176 -3.54 8.62 12.19
C LEU A 176 -2.07 8.53 12.61
N THR A 177 -1.25 7.82 11.84
CA THR A 177 0.19 7.70 12.11
C THR A 177 0.87 9.07 12.03
N ASP A 178 0.56 9.87 11.01
CA ASP A 178 1.11 11.23 10.89
C ASP A 178 0.60 12.14 12.01
N LEU A 179 -0.68 12.05 12.38
CA LEU A 179 -1.25 12.82 13.49
C LEU A 179 -0.57 12.49 14.83
N VAL A 180 -0.22 11.23 15.06
CA VAL A 180 0.38 10.78 16.31
C VAL A 180 1.87 11.13 16.36
N LEU A 181 2.61 10.85 15.28
CA LEU A 181 4.04 11.12 15.22
C LEU A 181 4.31 12.62 15.13
N VAL A 182 3.71 13.30 14.14
CA VAL A 182 3.92 14.73 13.90
C VAL A 182 3.22 15.56 14.98
N GLY A 183 1.98 15.22 15.35
CA GLY A 183 1.27 15.93 16.42
C GLY A 183 1.93 15.73 17.79
N GLY A 184 2.42 14.52 18.09
CA GLY A 184 3.20 14.25 19.29
C GLY A 184 4.53 15.00 19.31
N ALA A 185 5.27 15.00 18.20
CA ALA A 185 6.51 15.76 18.06
C ALA A 185 6.26 17.27 18.18
N TYR A 186 5.19 17.78 17.55
CA TYR A 186 4.78 19.17 17.65
C TYR A 186 4.49 19.57 19.10
N ALA A 187 3.73 18.76 19.83
CA ALA A 187 3.43 19.01 21.25
C ALA A 187 4.71 19.02 22.11
N TYR A 188 5.61 18.07 21.87
CA TYR A 188 6.90 18.00 22.58
C TYR A 188 7.80 19.21 22.30
N VAL A 189 7.98 19.58 21.02
CA VAL A 189 8.79 20.74 20.64
C VAL A 189 8.15 22.04 21.13
N SER A 190 6.82 22.13 21.13
CA SER A 190 6.10 23.32 21.63
C SER A 190 6.24 23.52 23.15
N ASP A 191 6.29 22.44 23.93
CA ASP A 191 6.52 22.50 25.38
C ASP A 191 7.96 22.97 25.71
N LYS A 192 8.92 22.61 24.86
CA LYS A 192 10.33 22.99 25.00
C LYS A 192 10.73 24.27 24.28
N ALA A 193 9.85 24.82 23.45
CA ALA A 193 10.11 26.05 22.72
C ALA A 193 10.35 27.20 23.72
N PRO A 194 11.39 28.03 23.51
CA PRO A 194 11.62 29.18 24.37
C PRO A 194 10.37 30.07 24.35
N ARG A 195 9.85 30.41 25.54
CA ARG A 195 8.75 31.38 25.67
C ARG A 195 9.16 32.67 24.96
N LYS A 196 8.23 33.29 24.21
CA LYS A 196 8.47 34.54 23.48
C LYS A 196 9.22 35.54 24.36
N SER A 197 10.26 36.16 23.80
CA SER A 197 11.02 37.19 24.53
C SER A 197 10.10 38.37 24.86
N LEU A 198 10.41 39.13 25.92
CA LEU A 198 9.65 40.35 26.26
C LEU A 198 9.50 41.30 25.06
N TRP A 199 10.50 41.34 24.17
CA TRP A 199 10.48 42.12 22.93
C TRP A 199 9.51 41.59 21.87
N ASP A 200 9.34 40.27 21.75
CA ASP A 200 8.36 39.68 20.82
C ASP A 200 6.91 39.91 21.26
N ASN A 201 6.67 40.01 22.56
CA ASN A 201 5.38 40.42 23.12
C ASN A 201 5.11 41.92 22.93
N LEU A 202 6.14 42.76 23.06
CA LEU A 202 6.05 44.21 22.80
C LEU A 202 5.79 44.53 21.33
N LEU A 203 6.34 43.74 20.40
CA LEU A 203 6.14 43.89 18.95
C LEU A 203 4.86 43.23 18.43
N ASN A 204 4.02 42.68 19.32
CA ASN A 204 2.75 42.02 18.99
C ASN A 204 2.87 41.01 17.83
N ARG A 205 3.98 40.29 17.74
CA ARG A 205 4.16 39.22 16.74
C ARG A 205 3.19 38.08 17.07
N GLN A 206 2.00 38.10 16.47
CA GLN A 206 1.02 37.04 16.55
C GLN A 206 1.49 35.85 15.70
N GLY A 207 1.54 34.67 16.30
CA GLY A 207 1.99 33.44 15.66
C GLY A 207 2.61 32.46 16.66
N PRO A 208 2.50 31.14 16.44
CA PRO A 208 3.20 30.14 17.23
C PRO A 208 4.72 30.41 17.19
N PRO A 209 5.49 30.01 18.24
CA PRO A 209 6.95 30.14 18.22
C PRO A 209 7.54 29.49 16.96
N GLU A 210 8.69 29.96 16.47
CA GLU A 210 9.36 29.37 15.29
C GLU A 210 9.93 27.98 15.63
N LEU A 211 9.06 26.97 15.66
CA LEU A 211 9.37 25.59 16.08
C LEU A 211 10.44 24.92 15.18
N ILE A 212 10.57 25.38 13.94
CA ILE A 212 11.50 24.85 12.94
C ILE A 212 12.95 25.36 13.17
N LYS A 213 13.12 26.46 13.91
CA LYS A 213 14.45 27.03 14.22
C LYS A 213 14.89 26.75 15.66
N GLY A 214 14.05 26.09 16.45
CA GLY A 214 14.34 25.73 17.83
C GLY A 214 15.37 24.59 17.95
N PRO A 215 15.97 24.42 19.15
CA PRO A 215 16.97 23.37 19.40
C PRO A 215 16.43 21.95 19.17
N ASP A 216 15.12 21.74 19.33
CA ASP A 216 14.46 20.45 19.14
C ASP A 216 13.74 20.34 17.77
N ALA A 217 13.97 21.25 16.82
CA ALA A 217 13.36 21.23 15.49
C ALA A 217 13.61 19.92 14.74
N GLY A 218 14.76 19.29 14.97
CA GLY A 218 15.12 18.00 14.41
C GLY A 218 14.14 16.88 14.76
N THR A 219 13.47 16.93 15.91
CA THR A 219 12.45 15.95 16.30
C THR A 219 11.20 16.07 15.44
N LEU A 220 10.75 17.29 15.14
CA LEU A 220 9.61 17.54 14.27
C LEU A 220 9.91 17.15 12.81
N ILE A 221 11.09 17.53 12.32
CA ILE A 221 11.56 17.16 10.97
C ILE A 221 11.73 15.65 10.84
N GLY A 222 12.30 14.99 11.84
CA GLY A 222 12.44 13.54 11.88
C GLY A 222 11.10 12.82 11.86
N ALA A 223 10.14 13.26 12.69
CA ALA A 223 8.79 12.69 12.71
C ALA A 223 8.08 12.82 11.36
N LEU A 224 8.18 14.00 10.71
CA LEU A 224 7.66 14.21 9.36
C LEU A 224 8.35 13.30 8.34
N ALA A 225 9.68 13.18 8.41
CA ALA A 225 10.47 12.41 7.45
C ALA A 225 10.15 10.91 7.49
N VAL A 226 9.94 10.32 8.66
CA VAL A 226 9.68 8.88 8.81
C VAL A 226 8.43 8.44 8.04
N THR A 227 7.29 9.12 8.24
CA THR A 227 6.03 8.76 7.58
C THR A 227 6.11 8.96 6.06
N ARG A 228 6.78 10.03 5.63
CA ARG A 228 6.96 10.38 4.22
C ARG A 228 7.88 9.39 3.52
N LEU A 229 9.03 9.07 4.10
CA LEU A 229 10.00 8.10 3.56
C LEU A 229 9.40 6.70 3.45
N TYR A 230 8.64 6.26 4.46
CA TYR A 230 7.95 4.97 4.39
C TYR A 230 6.96 4.95 3.22
N ARG A 231 6.17 6.02 3.05
CA ARG A 231 5.20 6.13 1.96
C ARG A 231 5.84 6.28 0.58
N VAL A 232 7.06 6.83 0.46
CA VAL A 232 7.76 6.96 -0.84
C VAL A 232 7.80 5.61 -1.56
N PHE A 233 8.19 4.54 -0.88
CA PHE A 233 8.30 3.21 -1.48
C PHE A 233 6.96 2.69 -2.00
N GLY A 234 5.92 2.73 -1.15
CA GLY A 234 4.58 2.35 -1.58
C GLY A 234 4.10 3.21 -2.75
N SER A 235 4.29 4.52 -2.69
CA SER A 235 3.79 5.41 -3.74
C SER A 235 4.42 5.15 -5.10
N VAL A 236 5.70 4.76 -5.14
CA VAL A 236 6.39 4.30 -6.35
C VAL A 236 5.81 2.97 -6.82
N GLN A 237 5.63 2.00 -5.92
CA GLN A 237 5.06 0.69 -6.27
C GLN A 237 3.66 0.82 -6.88
N ASP A 238 2.73 1.52 -6.21
CA ASP A 238 1.35 1.65 -6.68
C ASP A 238 1.28 2.34 -8.06
N THR A 239 2.06 3.40 -8.25
CA THR A 239 2.08 4.14 -9.51
C THR A 239 2.73 3.33 -10.63
N THR A 240 3.77 2.57 -10.34
CA THR A 240 4.45 1.70 -11.30
C THR A 240 3.55 0.55 -11.73
N ALA A 241 2.91 -0.13 -10.77
CA ALA A 241 1.97 -1.21 -11.03
C ALA A 241 0.79 -0.74 -11.89
N HIS A 242 0.17 0.39 -11.50
CA HIS A 242 -0.93 0.98 -12.26
C HIS A 242 -0.52 1.35 -13.68
N ASN A 243 0.60 2.06 -13.83
CA ASN A 243 1.09 2.48 -15.15
C ASN A 243 1.48 1.28 -16.02
N ARG A 244 1.97 0.19 -15.41
CA ARG A 244 2.26 -1.04 -16.14
C ARG A 244 1.01 -1.68 -16.73
N LEU A 245 -0.09 -1.69 -15.99
CA LEU A 245 -1.39 -2.15 -16.52
C LEU A 245 -1.90 -1.27 -17.67
N VAL A 246 -1.69 0.05 -17.57
CA VAL A 246 -2.02 1.01 -18.65
C VAL A 246 -1.19 0.74 -19.92
N GLU A 247 0.12 0.51 -19.77
CA GLU A 247 1.02 0.21 -20.89
C GLU A 247 0.63 -1.07 -21.62
N LEU A 248 0.17 -2.07 -20.88
CA LEU A 248 -0.32 -3.34 -21.41
C LEU A 248 -1.76 -3.26 -21.93
N GLN A 249 -2.38 -2.08 -21.86
CA GLN A 249 -3.71 -1.79 -22.37
C GLN A 249 -4.83 -2.64 -21.74
N TYR A 250 -4.66 -3.05 -20.49
CA TYR A 250 -5.74 -3.71 -19.75
C TYR A 250 -6.82 -2.71 -19.33
N SER A 251 -8.05 -3.20 -19.30
CA SER A 251 -9.23 -2.46 -18.85
C SER A 251 -9.88 -3.19 -17.69
N PHE A 252 -10.40 -2.43 -16.72
CA PHE A 252 -10.98 -2.96 -15.49
C PHE A 252 -12.28 -2.22 -15.14
N SER A 253 -13.17 -2.88 -14.41
CA SER A 253 -14.27 -2.24 -13.70
C SER A 253 -13.86 -1.96 -12.25
N PHE A 254 -14.47 -0.93 -11.65
CA PHE A 254 -14.11 -0.39 -10.34
C PHE A 254 -15.31 -0.36 -9.40
#